data_AF-A0A399ZJW9-F1
#
_entry.id   AF-A0A399ZJW9-F1
#
_cell.length_a   1.000
_cell.length_b   1.000
_cell.length_c   1.000
_cell.angle_alpha   90.00
_cell.angle_beta   90.00
_cell.angle_gamma   90.00
#
_symmetry.space_group_name_H-M   'P 1'
#
loop_
_entity.id
_entity.type
_entity.pdbx_description
1 polymer ?
#
loop_
_entity_poly.entity_id
_entity_poly.type
_entity_poly.pdbx_seq_one_letter_code
_entity_poly.pdbx_strand_id
1 'polypeptide(L)'
;DDARYLVQGVDVWLNNPRRPLEASGTSGEKAAANGVLNFSVLDGWWAEGFNGKNGWAIGDPTKIYPNDAAQDEDDANSLYEILENQIVPLYYERDADNIPQGWLERSKASVITLTPVYSTRRMLREYCQNYVQAMTAGIMELPRKE
;
A
#
# COMPACT_ATOMS: atom_id res chain seq x y z
N ASP A 1 9.80 11.58 -15.84
CA ASP A 1 8.95 10.85 -16.80
C ASP A 1 8.86 9.36 -16.54
N ASP A 2 9.94 8.72 -16.07
CA ASP A 2 10.01 7.27 -15.82
C ASP A 2 8.90 6.73 -14.92
N ALA A 3 8.63 7.38 -13.78
CA ALA A 3 7.57 6.94 -12.87
C ALA A 3 6.18 6.93 -13.53
N ARG A 4 5.89 7.85 -14.46
CA ARG A 4 4.61 7.92 -15.17
C ARG A 4 4.42 6.70 -16.07
N TYR A 5 5.48 6.27 -16.75
CA TYR A 5 5.43 5.08 -17.60
C TYR A 5 5.35 3.79 -16.78
N LEU A 6 6.10 3.71 -15.68
CA LEU A 6 6.12 2.52 -14.84
C LEU A 6 4.75 2.24 -14.20
N VAL A 7 4.13 3.25 -13.58
CA VAL A 7 2.83 3.04 -12.91
C VAL A 7 1.69 2.70 -13.87
N GLN A 8 1.87 2.95 -15.18
CA GLN A 8 0.90 2.60 -16.22
C GLN A 8 1.16 1.24 -16.86
N GLY A 9 2.35 0.67 -16.67
CA GLY A 9 2.80 -0.53 -17.40
C GLY A 9 3.04 -1.77 -16.54
N VAL A 10 3.05 -1.63 -15.21
CA VAL A 10 3.25 -2.76 -14.30
C VAL A 10 1.93 -3.25 -13.71
N ASP A 11 1.81 -4.55 -13.49
CA ASP A 11 0.64 -5.15 -12.84
C ASP A 11 0.77 -5.23 -11.32
N VAL A 12 2.02 -5.33 -10.82
CA VAL A 12 2.36 -5.43 -9.40
C VAL A 12 3.38 -4.36 -9.02
N TRP A 13 3.13 -3.66 -7.91
CA TRP A 13 4.06 -2.71 -7.29
C TRP A 13 4.66 -3.33 -6.03
N LEU A 14 5.93 -3.73 -6.09
CA LEU A 14 6.64 -4.35 -4.98
C LEU A 14 7.32 -3.28 -4.10
N ASN A 15 7.11 -3.35 -2.79
CA ASN A 15 7.86 -2.55 -1.82
C ASN A 15 8.18 -3.35 -0.56
N ASN A 16 9.45 -3.59 -0.27
CA ASN A 16 9.93 -4.41 0.84
C ASN A 16 10.87 -3.65 1.79
N PRO A 17 10.43 -2.54 2.40
CA PRO A 17 11.23 -1.84 3.40
C PRO A 17 11.49 -2.76 4.60
N ARG A 18 12.57 -2.49 5.33
CA ARG A 18 12.73 -3.06 6.67
C ARG A 18 11.75 -2.38 7.63
N ARG A 19 10.94 -3.14 8.35
CA ARG A 19 10.06 -2.61 9.40
C ARG A 19 10.89 -2.05 10.58
N PRO A 20 10.47 -0.97 11.26
CA PRO A 20 9.41 -0.01 10.92
C PRO A 20 10.00 1.26 10.27
N LEU A 21 10.84 1.11 9.24
CA LEU A 21 11.62 2.22 8.68
C LEU A 21 10.87 3.02 7.61
N GLU A 22 9.66 2.60 7.22
CA GLU A 22 8.82 3.35 6.29
C GLU A 22 7.74 4.15 7.03
N ALA A 23 7.87 5.47 7.04
CA ALA A 23 6.83 6.34 7.61
C ALA A 23 5.59 6.45 6.70
N SER A 24 5.78 6.42 5.37
CA SER A 24 4.73 6.54 4.33
C SER A 24 5.29 6.04 2.99
N GLY A 25 4.45 5.92 1.95
CA GLY A 25 4.84 5.36 0.66
C GLY A 25 3.99 5.84 -0.52
N THR A 26 4.12 7.12 -0.91
CA THR A 26 3.27 7.73 -1.95
C THR A 26 3.43 7.12 -3.36
N SER A 27 4.47 6.33 -3.62
CA SER A 27 4.63 5.62 -4.88
C SER A 27 3.62 4.48 -5.02
N GLY A 28 3.35 3.74 -3.94
CA GLY A 28 2.32 2.70 -3.90
C GLY A 28 0.91 3.26 -4.04
N GLU A 29 0.67 4.46 -3.49
CA GLU A 29 -0.59 5.19 -3.66
C GLU A 29 -0.85 5.56 -5.14
N LYS A 30 0.20 6.02 -5.85
CA LYS A 30 0.13 6.32 -7.29
C LYS A 30 -0.11 5.06 -8.12
N ALA A 31 0.54 3.96 -7.76
CA ALA A 31 0.35 2.67 -8.42
C ALA A 31 -1.11 2.19 -8.25
N ALA A 32 -1.65 2.25 -7.03
CA ALA A 32 -3.04 1.88 -6.73
C ALA A 32 -4.06 2.68 -7.57
N ALA A 33 -3.83 3.98 -7.77
CA ALA A 33 -4.69 4.82 -8.59
C ALA A 33 -4.70 4.43 -10.09
N ASN A 34 -3.69 3.70 -10.57
CA ASN A 34 -3.63 3.13 -11.91
C ASN A 34 -4.17 1.69 -11.98
N GLY A 35 -4.75 1.17 -10.90
CA GLY A 35 -5.22 -0.22 -10.84
C GLY A 35 -4.12 -1.25 -10.61
N VAL A 36 -2.89 -0.81 -10.36
CA VAL A 36 -1.76 -1.69 -10.00
C VAL A 36 -1.97 -2.24 -8.60
N LEU A 37 -1.64 -3.52 -8.41
CA LEU A 37 -1.76 -4.18 -7.11
C LEU A 37 -0.49 -4.00 -6.30
N ASN A 38 -0.62 -3.55 -5.06
CA ASN A 38 0.50 -3.43 -4.14
C ASN A 38 0.84 -4.80 -3.55
N PHE A 39 2.13 -5.11 -3.51
CA PHE A 39 2.70 -6.25 -2.81
C PHE A 39 3.79 -5.72 -1.89
N SER A 40 3.49 -5.59 -0.60
CA SER A 40 4.37 -4.85 0.29
C SER A 40 4.33 -5.35 1.71
N VAL A 41 5.41 -5.10 2.45
CA VAL A 41 5.45 -5.25 3.90
C VAL A 41 4.41 -4.35 4.56
N LEU A 42 3.77 -4.82 5.64
CA LEU A 42 2.84 -4.01 6.43
C LEU A 42 3.59 -2.99 7.30
N ASP A 43 4.06 -1.94 6.64
CA ASP A 43 4.67 -0.75 7.23
C ASP A 43 4.17 0.51 6.52
N GLY A 44 4.37 1.68 7.14
CA GLY A 44 3.93 2.96 6.61
C GLY A 44 2.47 2.98 6.18
N TRP A 45 2.20 3.55 4.99
CA TRP A 45 0.84 3.71 4.47
C TRP A 45 0.15 2.35 4.19
N TRP A 46 0.91 1.29 3.90
CA TRP A 46 0.34 0.01 3.53
C TRP A 46 -0.26 -0.71 4.74
N ALA A 47 0.33 -0.52 5.92
CA ALA A 47 -0.26 -0.98 7.18
C ALA A 47 -1.66 -0.38 7.46
N GLU A 48 -1.91 0.84 6.99
CA GLU A 48 -3.22 1.51 7.10
C GLU A 48 -4.19 1.10 5.98
N GLY A 49 -3.68 0.93 4.76
CA GLY A 49 -4.49 0.76 3.56
C GLY A 49 -4.84 -0.68 3.21
N PHE A 50 -4.05 -1.66 3.64
CA PHE A 50 -4.27 -3.06 3.30
C PHE A 50 -5.51 -3.65 3.97
N ASN A 51 -6.33 -4.37 3.21
CA ASN A 51 -7.55 -5.01 3.73
C ASN A 51 -7.72 -6.47 3.29
N GLY A 52 -6.68 -7.11 2.77
CA GLY A 52 -6.71 -8.49 2.25
C GLY A 52 -7.25 -8.64 0.82
N LYS A 53 -7.99 -7.64 0.31
CA LYS A 53 -8.64 -7.69 -1.02
C LYS A 53 -8.01 -6.76 -2.05
N ASN A 54 -7.11 -5.87 -1.65
CA ASN A 54 -6.55 -4.80 -2.48
C ASN A 54 -5.06 -4.95 -2.82
N GLY A 55 -4.48 -6.12 -2.53
CA GLY A 55 -3.06 -6.39 -2.76
C GLY A 55 -2.58 -7.56 -1.90
N TRP A 56 -1.31 -7.56 -1.53
CA TRP A 56 -0.71 -8.58 -0.67
C TRP A 56 0.24 -7.96 0.36
N ALA A 57 0.38 -8.67 1.49
CA ALA A 57 1.21 -8.30 2.62
C ALA A 57 2.40 -9.26 2.73
N ILE A 58 3.63 -8.75 2.87
CA ILE A 58 4.83 -9.56 3.11
C ILE A 58 5.11 -9.64 4.62
N GLY A 59 5.32 -10.86 5.09
CA GLY A 59 5.66 -11.17 6.49
C GLY A 59 4.52 -11.01 7.47
N ASP A 60 4.83 -11.21 8.75
CA ASP A 60 3.90 -11.07 9.87
C ASP A 60 4.28 -9.83 10.72
N PRO A 61 3.46 -8.76 10.72
CA PRO A 61 3.76 -7.56 11.49
C PRO A 61 3.67 -7.76 13.01
N THR A 62 3.11 -8.88 13.48
CA THR A 62 2.96 -9.21 14.91
C THR A 62 4.14 -10.01 15.46
N LYS A 63 5.00 -10.54 14.58
CA LYS A 63 6.11 -11.41 14.96
C LYS A 63 7.32 -10.58 15.41
N ILE A 64 7.88 -10.96 16.56
CA ILE A 64 9.10 -10.38 17.11
C ILE A 64 10.26 -11.31 16.75
N TYR A 65 11.27 -10.74 16.09
CA TYR A 65 12.45 -11.49 15.66
C TYR A 65 13.63 -11.25 16.60
N PRO A 66 14.50 -12.25 16.80
CA PRO A 66 15.68 -12.10 17.66
C PRO A 66 16.74 -11.17 17.05
N ASN A 67 16.74 -11.00 15.73
CA ASN A 67 17.63 -10.10 14.99
C ASN A 67 17.09 -9.85 13.58
N ASP A 68 17.74 -8.91 12.89
CA ASP A 68 17.43 -8.52 11.52
C ASP A 68 17.51 -9.67 10.51
N ALA A 69 18.48 -10.58 10.64
CA ALA A 69 18.67 -11.69 9.70
C ALA A 69 17.53 -12.71 9.78
N ALA A 70 17.03 -12.98 10.98
CA ALA A 70 15.88 -13.86 11.19
C ALA A 70 14.59 -13.26 10.60
N GLN A 71 14.45 -11.93 10.66
CA GLN A 71 13.34 -11.25 9.98
C GLN A 71 13.49 -11.33 8.46
N ASP A 72 14.69 -11.07 7.94
CA ASP A 72 14.96 -11.09 6.50
C ASP A 72 14.68 -12.46 5.88
N GLU A 73 15.05 -13.53 6.56
CA GLU A 73 14.77 -14.90 6.12
C GLU A 73 13.26 -15.18 6.07
N ASP A 74 12.51 -14.76 7.09
CA ASP A 74 11.07 -14.98 7.18
C ASP A 74 10.29 -14.13 6.17
N ASP A 75 10.65 -12.84 6.02
CA ASP A 75 10.07 -11.93 5.04
C ASP A 75 10.39 -12.41 3.61
N ALA A 76 11.58 -12.94 3.35
CA ALA A 76 11.94 -13.53 2.06
C ALA A 76 11.10 -14.79 1.76
N ASN A 77 10.96 -15.70 2.72
CA ASN A 77 10.12 -16.89 2.55
C ASN A 77 8.66 -16.50 2.28
N SER A 78 8.10 -15.56 3.05
CA SER A 78 6.76 -15.05 2.82
C SER A 78 6.59 -14.44 1.43
N LEU A 79 7.59 -13.67 0.96
CA LEU A 79 7.59 -13.09 -0.37
C LEU A 79 7.49 -14.18 -1.45
N TYR A 80 8.35 -15.21 -1.38
CA TYR A 80 8.35 -16.29 -2.36
C TYR A 80 7.06 -17.11 -2.31
N GLU A 81 6.58 -17.45 -1.12
CA GLU A 81 5.34 -18.22 -0.95
C GLU A 81 4.14 -17.50 -1.56
N ILE A 82 4.00 -16.19 -1.33
CA ILE A 82 2.91 -15.40 -1.88
C ILE A 82 3.05 -15.27 -3.40
N LEU A 83 4.27 -15.07 -3.89
CA LEU A 83 4.51 -14.94 -5.32
C LEU A 83 4.14 -16.25 -6.04
N GLU A 84 4.64 -17.39 -5.55
CA GLU A 84 4.45 -18.70 -6.16
C GLU A 84 3.01 -19.21 -6.05
N ASN A 85 2.40 -19.07 -4.87
CA ASN A 85 1.13 -19.73 -4.58
C ASN A 85 -0.09 -18.82 -4.75
N GLN A 86 0.10 -17.50 -4.87
CA GLN A 86 -1.03 -16.55 -4.98
C GLN A 86 -0.92 -15.65 -6.20
N ILE A 87 0.16 -14.87 -6.33
CA ILE A 87 0.27 -13.84 -7.37
C ILE A 87 0.40 -14.47 -8.75
N VAL A 88 1.36 -15.37 -8.95
CA VAL A 88 1.61 -16.01 -10.25
C VAL A 88 0.39 -16.80 -10.74
N PRO A 89 -0.25 -17.67 -9.93
CA PRO A 89 -1.46 -18.38 -10.35
C PRO A 89 -2.59 -17.44 -10.74
N LEU A 90 -2.90 -16.43 -9.90
CA LEU A 90 -3.96 -15.47 -10.18
C LEU A 90 -3.66 -14.64 -11.43
N TYR A 91 -2.39 -14.30 -11.67
CA TYR A 91 -1.97 -13.53 -12.83
C TYR A 91 -2.13 -14.31 -14.14
N TYR A 92 -2.03 -15.64 -14.14
CA TYR A 92 -2.18 -16.48 -15.34
C TYR A 92 -3.56 -17.14 -15.47
N GLU A 93 -4.40 -17.13 -14.44
CA GLU A 93 -5.77 -17.64 -14.50
C GLU A 93 -6.63 -16.79 -15.46
N ARG A 94 -7.31 -17.46 -16.38
CA ARG A 94 -8.17 -16.84 -17.39
C ARG A 94 -9.46 -17.64 -17.52
N ASP A 95 -10.58 -16.96 -17.76
CA ASP A 95 -11.85 -17.59 -18.08
C ASP A 95 -11.92 -18.03 -19.57
N ALA A 96 -13.09 -18.53 -20.00
CA ALA A 96 -13.32 -18.99 -21.37
C ALA A 96 -13.15 -17.90 -22.43
N ASP A 97 -13.30 -16.62 -22.05
CA ASP A 97 -13.13 -15.45 -22.92
C ASP A 97 -11.72 -14.86 -22.82
N ASN A 98 -10.80 -15.58 -22.15
CA ASN A 98 -9.42 -15.17 -21.90
C ASN A 98 -9.31 -13.90 -21.01
N ILE A 99 -10.24 -13.72 -20.07
CA ILE A 99 -10.29 -12.58 -19.14
C ILE A 99 -9.80 -13.01 -17.74
N PRO A 100 -8.89 -12.26 -17.10
CA PRO A 100 -8.42 -12.55 -15.75
C PRO A 100 -9.38 -12.00 -14.68
N GLN A 101 -10.53 -12.65 -14.48
CA GLN A 101 -11.59 -12.16 -13.59
C GLN A 101 -11.09 -11.87 -12.17
N GLY A 102 -10.35 -12.80 -11.57
CA GLY A 102 -9.83 -12.65 -10.21
C GLY A 102 -8.81 -11.50 -10.08
N TRP A 103 -7.98 -11.28 -11.11
CA TRP A 103 -7.06 -10.13 -11.16
C TRP A 103 -7.83 -8.81 -11.24
N LEU A 104 -8.82 -8.73 -12.13
CA LEU A 104 -9.65 -7.55 -12.31
C LEU A 104 -10.46 -7.23 -11.05
N GLU A 105 -10.97 -8.23 -10.35
CA GLU A 105 -11.66 -8.05 -9.07
C GLU A 105 -10.74 -7.39 -8.04
N ARG A 106 -9.54 -7.94 -7.85
CA ARG A 106 -8.54 -7.41 -6.91
C ARG A 106 -8.09 -6.00 -7.31
N SER A 107 -7.86 -5.76 -8.61
CA SER A 107 -7.49 -4.44 -9.15
C SER A 107 -8.58 -3.39 -8.90
N LYS A 108 -9.84 -3.73 -9.16
CA LYS A 108 -10.98 -2.85 -8.84
C LYS A 108 -11.08 -2.58 -7.34
N ALA A 109 -10.89 -3.61 -6.50
CA ALA A 109 -10.88 -3.44 -5.06
C ALA A 109 -9.77 -2.47 -4.61
N SER A 110 -8.57 -2.58 -5.19
CA SER A 110 -7.46 -1.64 -4.97
C SER A 110 -7.85 -0.19 -5.29
N VAL A 111 -8.38 0.06 -6.50
CA VAL A 111 -8.78 1.42 -6.90
C VAL A 111 -9.86 1.98 -5.97
N ILE A 112 -10.89 1.18 -5.66
CA ILE A 112 -12.06 1.61 -4.87
C ILE A 112 -11.67 1.94 -3.43
N THR A 113 -10.80 1.14 -2.81
CA THR A 113 -10.50 1.28 -1.38
C THR A 113 -9.38 2.27 -1.12
N LEU A 114 -8.41 2.41 -2.05
CA LEU A 114 -7.20 3.21 -1.82
C LEU A 114 -7.32 4.62 -2.40
N THR A 115 -7.76 4.77 -3.65
CA THR A 115 -7.77 6.08 -4.35
C THR A 115 -8.50 7.21 -3.60
N PRO A 116 -9.70 7.01 -3.02
CA PRO A 116 -10.37 8.09 -2.30
C PRO A 116 -9.68 8.43 -0.98
N VAL A 117 -9.07 7.44 -0.33
CA VAL A 117 -8.38 7.61 0.96
C VAL A 117 -7.02 8.29 0.75
N TYR A 118 -6.24 7.92 -0.25
CA TYR A 118 -4.90 8.48 -0.46
C TYR A 118 -4.87 9.63 -1.47
N SER A 119 -5.98 10.37 -1.58
CA SER A 119 -6.09 11.55 -2.42
C SER A 119 -5.49 12.79 -1.76
N THR A 120 -4.56 13.47 -2.45
CA THR A 120 -4.06 14.80 -2.02
C THR A 120 -5.19 15.82 -1.85
N ARG A 121 -6.29 15.70 -2.62
CA ARG A 121 -7.46 16.57 -2.46
C ARG A 121 -8.13 16.36 -1.10
N ARG A 122 -8.27 15.11 -0.65
CA ARG A 122 -8.80 14.80 0.68
C ARG A 122 -7.87 15.34 1.76
N MET A 123 -6.57 15.03 1.65
CA MET A 123 -5.55 15.51 2.60
C MET A 123 -5.58 17.03 2.76
N LEU A 124 -5.55 17.78 1.65
CA LEU A 124 -5.59 19.24 1.70
C LEU A 124 -6.90 19.78 2.30
N ARG A 125 -8.05 19.16 2.00
CA ARG A 125 -9.33 19.55 2.58
C ARG A 125 -9.29 19.41 4.10
N GLU A 126 -8.86 18.26 4.62
CA GLU A 126 -8.77 18.00 6.05
C GLU A 126 -7.75 18.92 6.72
N TYR A 127 -6.61 19.16 6.07
CA TYR A 127 -5.58 20.07 6.57
C TYR A 127 -6.13 21.51 6.73
N CYS A 128 -6.84 22.00 5.70
CA CYS A 128 -7.46 23.32 5.75
C CYS A 128 -8.56 23.43 6.81
N GLN A 129 -9.41 22.41 6.93
CA GLN A 129 -10.53 22.40 7.88
C GLN A 129 -10.06 22.31 9.33
N ASN A 130 -9.10 21.43 9.63
CA ASN A 130 -8.74 21.12 11.01
C ASN A 130 -7.65 22.05 11.56
N TYR A 131 -6.72 22.50 10.70
CA TYR A 131 -5.54 23.22 11.16
C TYR A 131 -5.53 24.67 10.69
N VAL A 132 -5.77 24.95 9.40
CA VAL A 132 -5.71 26.34 8.87
C VAL A 132 -6.81 27.22 9.46
N GLN A 133 -8.04 26.70 9.54
CA GLN A 133 -9.15 27.42 10.18
C GLN A 133 -8.90 27.63 11.68
N ALA A 134 -8.39 26.62 12.38
CA ALA A 134 -8.05 26.72 13.80
C ALA A 134 -6.92 27.73 14.07
N MET A 135 -5.89 27.75 13.21
CA MET A 135 -4.80 28.73 13.23
C MET A 135 -5.30 30.16 13.02
N THR A 136 -6.18 30.34 12.03
CA THR A 136 -6.69 31.67 11.65
C THR A 136 -7.68 32.21 12.69
N ALA A 137 -8.41 31.33 13.37
CA ALA A 137 -9.29 31.68 14.48
C ALA A 137 -8.54 31.93 15.81
N GLY A 138 -7.22 31.67 15.87
CA GLY A 138 -6.42 31.82 17.09
C GLY A 138 -6.69 30.76 18.17
N ILE A 139 -7.27 29.61 17.79
CA ILE A 139 -7.78 28.58 18.72
C ILE A 139 -6.77 27.45 18.99
N MET A 140 -5.64 27.39 18.27
CA MET A 140 -4.61 26.40 18.58
C MET A 140 -3.77 26.82 19.81
N GLU A 141 -4.19 26.39 21.00
CA GLU A 141 -3.24 26.18 22.08
C GLU A 141 -2.35 24.99 21.69
N LEU A 142 -1.12 25.28 21.27
CA LEU A 142 -0.11 24.25 21.11
C LEU A 142 0.08 23.56 22.47
N PRO A 143 0.05 22.21 22.54
CA PRO A 143 0.38 21.53 23.78
C PRO A 143 1.81 21.92 24.16
N ARG A 144 1.96 22.57 25.33
CA ARG A 144 3.28 22.87 25.88
C ARG A 144 3.95 21.52 26.13
N LYS A 145 5.11 21.32 25.50
CA LYS A 145 6.01 20.23 25.88
C LYS A 145 6.48 20.52 27.31
N GLU A 146 6.09 19.68 28.26
CA GLU A 146 6.85 19.47 29.50
C GLU A 146 8.05 18.55 29.22
#